data_AF-A0A2E2NC28-F1
#
_entry.id   AF-A0A2E2NC28-F1
#
_cell.length_a   1.000
_cell.length_b   1.000
_cell.length_c   1.000
_cell.angle_alpha   90.00
_cell.angle_beta   90.00
_cell.angle_gamma   90.00
#
_symmetry.space_group_name_H-M   'P 1'
#
loop_
_entity.id
_entity.type
_entity.pdbx_description
1 polymer ?
#
loop_
_entity_poly.entity_id
_entity_poly.type
_entity_poly.pdbx_seq_one_letter_code
_entity_poly.pdbx_strand_id
1 'polypeptide(L)'
;MISKTSLFGLVATTIAGQAIAAPLTPIQIDMGEVEFVAADGTIQTAQHIIEVRPMCAFKDQMTQADLVAYAERVIAETPERPRNPTEVIIAKGEGAPQGGSGVTVSFRLFGVVPAGATATLAQVAELYANTFDNNVTINLDVFFDTGFFGATNASQFNVNYDTVRDRLVATADEDDVVPQLLPNNLLPVRDVDGGGVRNENSARICSANARALGGLPTSSVDATLSIGSGANMDYTVTAPGGVTSMQFSALDVIVHEVGHAIGFLSSVGGIGGFRPTPLDFYRFESDQRPTGTADFATTPRFFDADPSEQGRHFFDDLTFGVRFENDSNFQSSHWLNAGSNPIGVMDPQIINGFTLFPDLLSEDDIAAFDAIGWDFSVPVIPLPCNAADLAEPFGQHDIADVVSFLTFFGAGVPFVDLAPPFGELDIADVVTFLNLFGQGCP
;
A
#
# COMPACT_ATOMS: atom_id res chain seq x y z
N MET A 1 20.46 39.66 5.12
CA MET A 1 21.88 39.29 5.30
C MET A 1 22.06 38.87 6.75
N ILE A 2 22.67 37.70 6.99
CA ILE A 2 22.76 36.92 8.26
C ILE A 2 21.43 36.22 8.58
N SER A 3 21.13 34.98 8.16
CA SER A 3 21.89 33.71 8.18
C SER A 3 22.26 33.23 9.58
N LYS A 4 21.54 32.18 10.02
CA LYS A 4 21.91 31.04 10.88
C LYS A 4 20.98 30.85 12.07
N THR A 5 20.27 29.73 12.06
CA THR A 5 20.37 28.80 13.20
C THR A 5 20.44 27.39 12.65
N SER A 6 21.62 26.80 12.85
CA SER A 6 21.99 25.42 12.55
C SER A 6 21.35 24.47 13.57
N LEU A 7 20.73 23.38 13.12
CA LEU A 7 20.52 22.23 13.99
C LEU A 7 21.73 21.31 13.90
N PHE A 8 22.30 20.99 15.06
CA PHE A 8 23.38 20.03 15.22
C PHE A 8 22.81 18.63 15.02
N GLY A 9 23.47 17.83 14.18
CA GLY A 9 23.33 16.38 14.22
C GLY A 9 23.88 15.84 15.54
N LEU A 10 23.16 14.93 16.16
CA LEU A 10 23.71 14.03 17.18
C LEU A 10 23.57 12.60 16.66
N VAL A 11 24.67 12.06 16.13
CA VAL A 11 24.85 10.61 16.06
C VAL A 11 25.15 10.16 17.49
N ALA A 12 24.18 9.53 18.14
CA ALA A 12 24.41 8.92 19.45
C ALA A 12 25.19 7.62 19.27
N THR A 13 26.42 7.60 19.79
CA THR A 13 27.24 6.41 19.95
C THR A 13 26.50 5.40 20.83
N THR A 14 26.51 4.13 20.42
CA THR A 14 25.94 2.97 21.09
C THR A 14 26.28 2.93 22.59
N ILE A 15 25.25 2.96 23.43
CA ILE A 15 25.33 2.51 24.83
C ILE A 15 24.29 1.41 25.01
N ALA A 16 24.77 0.20 25.28
CA ALA A 16 23.94 -0.94 25.61
C ALA A 16 23.13 -0.65 26.88
N GLY A 17 21.82 -0.85 26.80
CA GLY A 17 20.87 -0.69 27.90
C GLY A 17 19.93 0.49 27.70
N GLN A 18 19.05 0.43 26.68
CA GLN A 18 17.98 1.42 26.53
C GLN A 18 16.74 0.98 27.30
N ALA A 19 16.33 1.85 28.22
CA ALA A 19 14.94 1.91 28.66
C ALA A 19 14.08 2.27 27.43
N ILE A 20 12.93 1.61 27.31
CA ILE A 20 11.94 1.80 26.25
C ILE A 20 11.54 3.28 26.26
N ALA A 21 11.91 4.04 25.23
CA ALA A 21 11.49 5.42 25.09
C ALA A 21 9.97 5.45 24.85
N ALA A 22 9.26 6.42 25.44
CA ALA A 22 7.84 6.57 25.20
C ALA A 22 7.57 6.80 23.70
N PRO A 23 6.47 6.25 23.15
CA PRO A 23 6.19 6.36 21.73
C PRO A 23 6.01 7.83 21.30
N LEU A 24 6.67 8.23 20.21
CA LEU A 24 6.46 9.54 19.59
C LEU A 24 5.02 9.69 19.12
N THR A 25 4.39 10.82 19.46
CA THR A 25 3.01 11.12 19.07
C THR A 25 3.01 11.85 17.72
N PRO A 26 2.30 11.35 16.69
CA PRO A 26 2.12 12.07 15.43
C PRO A 26 1.55 13.48 15.64
N ILE A 27 1.91 14.40 14.76
CA ILE A 27 1.43 15.79 14.82
C ILE A 27 0.45 16.02 13.68
N GLN A 28 -0.81 16.29 14.02
CA GLN A 28 -1.83 16.69 13.07
C GLN A 28 -1.86 18.22 12.94
N ILE A 29 -1.88 18.69 11.70
CA ILE A 29 -1.96 20.10 11.33
C ILE A 29 -3.28 20.28 10.57
N ASP A 30 -4.20 21.05 11.14
CA ASP A 30 -5.44 21.43 10.48
C ASP A 30 -5.17 22.55 9.47
N MET A 31 -5.49 22.27 8.20
CA MET A 31 -5.31 23.19 7.08
C MET A 31 -6.61 23.92 6.72
N GLY A 32 -7.72 23.64 7.43
CA GLY A 32 -9.04 24.24 7.22
C GLY A 32 -10.01 23.34 6.46
N GLU A 33 -11.21 23.86 6.22
CA GLU A 33 -12.27 23.16 5.48
C GLU A 33 -12.14 23.37 3.97
N VAL A 34 -12.47 22.32 3.21
CA VAL A 34 -12.53 22.32 1.75
C VAL A 34 -13.91 21.83 1.30
N GLU A 35 -14.52 22.56 0.36
CA GLU A 35 -15.77 22.15 -0.29
C GLU A 35 -15.49 21.26 -1.50
N PHE A 36 -16.26 20.20 -1.66
CA PHE A 36 -16.22 19.31 -2.82
C PHE A 36 -17.64 18.91 -3.25
N VAL A 37 -17.78 18.43 -4.49
CA VAL A 37 -19.04 17.95 -5.03
C VAL A 37 -19.05 16.42 -4.94
N ALA A 38 -19.96 15.88 -4.15
CA ALA A 38 -20.15 14.44 -4.00
C ALA A 38 -20.75 13.82 -5.28
N ALA A 39 -20.72 12.49 -5.38
CA ALA A 39 -21.20 11.75 -6.55
C ALA A 39 -22.69 11.99 -6.87
N ASP A 40 -23.50 12.32 -5.87
CA ASP A 40 -24.92 12.66 -6.01
C ASP A 40 -25.16 14.13 -6.42
N GLY A 41 -24.09 14.90 -6.63
CA GLY A 41 -24.13 16.31 -6.99
C GLY A 41 -24.31 17.27 -5.81
N THR A 42 -24.34 16.78 -4.57
CA THR A 42 -24.41 17.63 -3.38
C THR A 42 -23.04 18.25 -3.08
N ILE A 43 -23.04 19.46 -2.52
CA ILE A 43 -21.82 20.10 -2.00
C ILE A 43 -21.62 19.62 -0.56
N GLN A 44 -20.46 19.04 -0.29
CA GLN A 44 -20.03 18.62 1.03
C GLN A 44 -18.76 19.36 1.45
N THR A 45 -18.53 19.43 2.76
CA THR A 45 -17.32 20.00 3.36
C THR A 45 -16.51 18.90 4.02
N ALA A 46 -15.19 18.99 3.90
CA ALA A 46 -14.26 18.11 4.58
C ALA A 46 -13.14 18.92 5.23
N GLN A 47 -12.66 18.44 6.38
CA GLN A 47 -11.50 19.05 7.05
C GLN A 47 -10.22 18.51 6.42
N HIS A 48 -9.35 19.39 5.92
CA HIS A 48 -8.04 19.05 5.37
C HIS A 48 -6.98 19.02 6.47
N ILE A 49 -6.29 17.90 6.59
CA ILE A 49 -5.32 17.61 7.64
C ILE A 49 -4.02 17.15 7.01
N ILE A 50 -2.91 17.67 7.53
CA ILE A 50 -1.57 17.17 7.25
C ILE A 50 -1.08 16.45 8.49
N GLU A 51 -0.51 15.26 8.33
CA GLU A 51 0.00 14.50 9.46
C GLU A 51 1.48 14.21 9.37
N VAL A 52 2.19 14.65 10.40
CA VAL A 52 3.64 14.61 10.47
C VAL A 52 4.07 13.50 11.42
N ARG A 53 4.87 12.56 10.90
CA ARG A 53 5.31 11.35 11.62
C ARG A 53 6.82 11.16 11.56
N PRO A 54 7.42 10.51 12.58
CA PRO A 54 8.76 9.95 12.48
C PRO A 54 8.76 8.74 11.54
N MET A 55 9.92 8.15 11.30
CA MET A 55 10.07 7.00 10.41
C MET A 55 9.90 5.65 11.12
N CYS A 56 9.51 4.64 10.36
CA CYS A 56 9.23 3.26 10.75
C CYS A 56 10.47 2.54 11.34
N ALA A 57 11.66 2.76 10.78
CA ALA A 57 12.88 2.04 11.17
C ALA A 57 13.69 2.64 12.33
N PHE A 58 13.41 3.89 12.76
CA PHE A 58 14.27 4.61 13.71
C PHE A 58 13.53 5.55 14.67
N LYS A 59 12.36 5.13 15.18
CA LYS A 59 11.61 5.85 16.23
C LYS A 59 12.49 6.22 17.45
N ASP A 60 13.51 5.41 17.75
CA ASP A 60 14.47 5.62 18.84
C ASP A 60 15.54 6.69 18.57
N GLN A 61 15.68 7.16 17.32
CA GLN A 61 16.68 8.17 16.91
C GLN A 61 16.09 9.58 16.79
N MET A 62 14.76 9.73 16.90
CA MET A 62 14.07 11.02 16.80
C MET A 62 13.40 11.34 18.13
N THR A 63 13.45 12.60 18.55
CA THR A 63 12.71 13.08 19.73
C THR A 63 11.39 13.74 19.32
N GLN A 64 10.44 13.88 20.26
CA GLN A 64 9.19 14.61 19.99
C GLN A 64 9.46 16.07 19.57
N ALA A 65 10.54 16.67 20.07
CA ALA A 65 10.94 18.02 19.68
C ALA A 65 11.40 18.10 18.22
N ASP A 66 12.10 17.08 17.73
CA ASP A 66 12.50 16.99 16.32
C ASP A 66 11.28 16.87 15.40
N LEU A 67 10.28 16.09 15.83
CA LEU A 67 9.03 15.93 15.11
C LEU A 67 8.21 17.24 15.06
N VAL A 68 8.14 17.97 16.19
CA VAL A 68 7.52 19.31 16.24
C VAL A 68 8.24 20.30 15.34
N ALA A 69 9.57 20.34 15.39
CA ALA A 69 10.35 21.21 14.52
C ALA A 69 10.13 20.88 13.03
N TYR A 70 9.95 19.60 12.69
CA TYR A 70 9.57 19.21 11.35
C TYR A 70 8.17 19.69 10.97
N ALA A 71 7.18 19.52 11.85
CA ALA A 71 5.81 19.98 11.61
C ALA A 71 5.74 21.50 11.41
N GLU A 72 6.44 22.28 12.25
CA GLU A 72 6.54 23.73 12.10
C GLU A 72 7.18 24.13 10.77
N ARG A 73 8.18 23.37 10.32
CA ARG A 73 8.80 23.54 9.01
C ARG A 73 7.79 23.29 7.89
N VAL A 74 7.04 22.18 7.93
CA VAL A 74 5.97 21.88 6.96
C VAL A 74 4.96 23.04 6.89
N ILE A 75 4.46 23.52 8.02
CA ILE A 75 3.51 24.66 8.09
C ILE A 75 4.10 25.92 7.45
N ALA A 76 5.32 26.30 7.85
CA ALA A 76 5.97 27.52 7.38
C ALA A 76 6.25 27.49 5.87
N GLU A 77 6.40 26.30 5.30
CA GLU A 77 6.83 26.10 3.94
C GLU A 77 5.71 25.74 2.96
N THR A 78 4.54 25.33 3.47
CA THR A 78 3.36 25.00 2.65
C THR A 78 2.94 26.16 1.71
N PRO A 79 3.12 27.45 2.06
CA PRO A 79 2.85 28.56 1.12
C PRO A 79 4.08 29.11 0.34
N GLU A 80 5.33 28.85 0.76
CA GLU A 80 6.50 29.65 0.33
C GLU A 80 7.77 28.88 -0.13
N ARG A 81 7.74 27.57 -0.40
CA ARG A 81 8.94 26.91 -0.98
C ARG A 81 9.23 27.36 -2.44
N PRO A 82 10.51 27.49 -2.84
CA PRO A 82 10.90 28.20 -4.05
C PRO A 82 10.31 27.59 -5.33
N ARG A 83 9.71 28.44 -6.17
CA ARG A 83 9.03 28.11 -7.43
C ARG A 83 9.92 27.62 -8.58
N ASN A 84 11.15 27.23 -8.30
CA ASN A 84 12.03 26.64 -9.30
C ASN A 84 12.37 25.20 -8.89
N PRO A 85 11.38 24.29 -8.77
CA PRO A 85 11.69 22.87 -8.78
C PRO A 85 12.43 22.57 -10.09
N THR A 86 13.39 21.64 -10.05
CA THR A 86 13.70 20.93 -11.28
C THR A 86 12.47 20.06 -11.52
N GLU A 87 11.55 20.54 -12.35
CA GLU A 87 10.39 19.77 -12.74
C GLU A 87 10.90 18.59 -13.57
N VAL A 88 10.95 17.44 -12.94
CA VAL A 88 11.33 16.17 -13.55
C VAL A 88 10.05 15.36 -13.58
N ILE A 89 9.20 15.62 -14.58
CA ILE A 89 8.06 14.76 -14.89
C ILE A 89 8.64 13.41 -15.31
N ILE A 90 8.55 12.42 -14.45
CA ILE A 90 8.94 11.06 -14.81
C ILE A 90 7.75 10.13 -14.64
N ALA A 91 7.40 9.57 -15.80
CA ALA A 91 6.52 8.44 -16.13
C ALA A 91 4.99 8.65 -16.01
N LYS A 92 4.39 8.91 -17.18
CA LYS A 92 3.45 7.94 -17.76
C LYS A 92 4.34 6.82 -18.31
N GLY A 93 4.18 5.57 -17.88
CA GLY A 93 5.13 4.47 -18.21
C GLY A 93 5.62 4.55 -19.67
N GLU A 94 6.94 4.45 -19.89
CA GLU A 94 7.50 4.54 -21.24
C GLU A 94 6.98 3.36 -22.08
N GLY A 95 5.89 3.60 -22.83
CA GLY A 95 5.20 2.56 -23.61
C GLY A 95 3.69 2.50 -23.38
N ALA A 96 3.17 3.09 -22.29
CA ALA A 96 1.75 3.25 -22.11
C ALA A 96 1.22 4.21 -23.19
N PRO A 97 0.25 3.80 -24.05
CA PRO A 97 -0.32 4.67 -25.06
C PRO A 97 -0.73 6.00 -24.42
N GLN A 98 -0.57 7.13 -25.10
CA GLN A 98 -1.24 8.37 -24.67
C GLN A 98 -2.76 8.14 -24.64
N GLY A 99 -3.26 7.67 -23.50
CA GLY A 99 -4.63 7.18 -23.30
C GLY A 99 -4.76 5.81 -22.60
N GLY A 100 -3.67 5.17 -22.15
CA GLY A 100 -3.72 3.90 -21.40
C GLY A 100 -4.40 4.01 -20.02
N SER A 101 -5.09 2.95 -19.62
CA SER A 101 -5.66 2.70 -18.29
C SER A 101 -4.53 2.38 -17.30
N GLY A 102 -4.27 3.27 -16.36
CA GLY A 102 -3.25 3.04 -15.34
C GLY A 102 -2.91 4.32 -14.57
N VAL A 103 -2.40 4.13 -13.36
CA VAL A 103 -2.03 5.25 -12.48
C VAL A 103 -0.86 6.02 -13.08
N THR A 104 -0.92 7.36 -13.02
CA THR A 104 0.23 8.23 -13.33
C THR A 104 0.82 8.77 -12.03
N VAL A 105 2.10 8.51 -11.77
CA VAL A 105 2.81 9.04 -10.60
C VAL A 105 3.68 10.22 -11.01
N SER A 106 3.32 11.41 -10.57
CA SER A 106 4.07 12.64 -10.85
C SER A 106 4.94 13.03 -9.67
N PHE A 107 6.26 13.06 -9.87
CA PHE A 107 7.21 13.52 -8.86
C PHE A 107 7.69 14.94 -9.16
N ARG A 108 7.65 15.82 -8.16
CA ARG A 108 8.29 17.14 -8.22
C ARG A 108 9.46 17.15 -7.25
N LEU A 109 10.65 17.44 -7.76
CA LEU A 109 11.89 17.23 -7.02
C LEU A 109 12.42 18.54 -6.45
N PHE A 110 12.83 18.49 -5.18
CA PHE A 110 13.33 19.61 -4.42
C PHE A 110 14.64 19.28 -3.72
N GLY A 111 15.51 20.28 -3.59
CA GLY A 111 16.85 20.12 -3.01
C GLY A 111 17.89 19.65 -4.02
N VAL A 112 18.99 19.08 -3.52
CA VAL A 112 20.05 18.51 -4.36
C VAL A 112 19.69 17.07 -4.67
N VAL A 113 19.23 16.82 -5.89
CA VAL A 113 18.82 15.48 -6.36
C VAL A 113 20.06 14.56 -6.43
N PRO A 114 20.08 13.44 -5.69
CA PRO A 114 21.18 12.47 -5.76
C PRO A 114 21.36 11.88 -7.16
N ALA A 115 22.59 11.50 -7.49
CA ALA A 115 22.85 10.77 -8.72
C ALA A 115 22.09 9.43 -8.71
N GLY A 116 21.41 9.10 -9.82
CA GLY A 116 20.56 7.91 -9.93
C GLY A 116 19.10 8.11 -9.49
N ALA A 117 18.81 9.09 -8.63
CA ALA A 117 17.48 9.25 -8.04
C ALA A 117 16.35 9.43 -9.05
N THR A 118 16.58 10.16 -10.15
CA THR A 118 15.59 10.31 -11.21
C THR A 118 15.26 8.99 -11.90
N ALA A 119 16.24 8.11 -12.09
CA ALA A 119 16.02 6.79 -12.68
C ALA A 119 15.33 5.83 -11.68
N THR A 120 15.66 5.93 -10.39
CA THR A 120 14.92 5.20 -9.33
C THR A 120 13.45 5.60 -9.30
N LEU A 121 13.16 6.91 -9.30
CA LEU A 121 11.79 7.43 -9.34
C LEU A 121 11.04 7.01 -10.60
N ALA A 122 11.74 6.88 -11.74
CA ALA A 122 11.15 6.33 -12.97
C ALA A 122 10.67 4.90 -12.80
N GLN A 123 11.52 4.05 -12.22
CA GLN A 123 11.18 2.66 -11.94
C GLN A 123 9.99 2.56 -10.98
N VAL A 124 9.93 3.42 -9.95
CA VAL A 124 8.78 3.46 -9.03
C VAL A 124 7.50 3.86 -9.75
N ALA A 125 7.52 4.94 -10.53
CA ALA A 125 6.34 5.37 -11.26
C ALA A 125 5.87 4.31 -12.28
N GLU A 126 6.80 3.62 -12.94
CA GLU A 126 6.49 2.50 -13.84
C GLU A 126 5.90 1.30 -13.10
N LEU A 127 6.44 0.93 -11.92
CA LEU A 127 5.89 -0.12 -11.07
C LEU A 127 4.40 0.15 -10.79
N TYR A 128 4.08 1.30 -10.18
CA TYR A 128 2.68 1.62 -9.84
C TYR A 128 1.78 1.77 -11.07
N ALA A 129 2.28 2.34 -12.17
CA ALA A 129 1.52 2.49 -13.41
C ALA A 129 1.19 1.16 -14.09
N ASN A 130 2.02 0.13 -13.88
CA ASN A 130 1.83 -1.21 -14.43
C ASN A 130 1.11 -2.15 -13.45
N THR A 131 1.02 -1.80 -12.17
CA THR A 131 0.30 -2.59 -11.16
C THR A 131 -1.18 -2.21 -11.09
N PHE A 132 -1.52 -0.92 -11.12
CA PHE A 132 -2.88 -0.44 -10.87
C PHE A 132 -3.51 0.23 -12.08
N ASP A 133 -4.78 -0.06 -12.34
CA ASP A 133 -5.51 0.36 -13.54
C ASP A 133 -6.24 1.69 -13.40
N ASN A 134 -6.29 2.26 -12.18
CA ASN A 134 -7.00 3.51 -11.95
C ASN A 134 -6.41 4.64 -12.81
N ASN A 135 -7.23 5.19 -13.71
CA ASN A 135 -6.81 6.27 -14.61
C ASN A 135 -6.80 7.64 -13.91
N VAL A 136 -5.87 7.80 -12.97
CA VAL A 136 -5.70 9.01 -12.14
C VAL A 136 -4.24 9.44 -12.12
N THR A 137 -4.01 10.71 -11.78
CA THR A 137 -2.65 11.23 -11.54
C THR A 137 -2.45 11.54 -10.08
N ILE A 138 -1.48 10.89 -9.45
CA ILE A 138 -1.01 11.23 -8.10
C ILE A 138 0.18 12.18 -8.19
N ASN A 139 0.19 13.23 -7.36
CA ASN A 139 1.17 14.31 -7.39
C ASN A 139 1.96 14.31 -6.08
N LEU A 140 3.24 14.01 -6.16
CA LEU A 140 4.12 13.79 -5.01
C LEU A 140 5.29 14.78 -5.02
N ASP A 141 5.49 15.48 -3.91
CA ASP A 141 6.66 16.33 -3.72
C ASP A 141 7.77 15.56 -3.03
N VAL A 142 8.95 15.49 -3.64
CA VAL A 142 10.10 14.72 -3.12
C VAL A 142 11.19 15.69 -2.68
N PHE A 143 11.50 15.67 -1.40
CA PHE A 143 12.59 16.41 -0.79
C PHE A 143 13.75 15.48 -0.46
N PHE A 144 14.94 15.79 -0.99
CA PHE A 144 16.15 15.04 -0.68
C PHE A 144 16.92 15.72 0.46
N ASP A 145 17.12 14.98 1.56
CA ASP A 145 17.82 15.47 2.75
C ASP A 145 18.68 14.37 3.38
N THR A 146 19.83 14.77 3.92
CA THR A 146 20.76 13.91 4.67
C THR A 146 20.27 13.52 6.06
N GLY A 147 19.28 14.23 6.61
CA GLY A 147 18.70 13.96 7.94
C GLY A 147 17.62 12.88 7.97
N PHE A 148 17.24 12.36 6.80
CA PHE A 148 16.17 11.38 6.66
C PHE A 148 16.65 10.18 5.85
N PHE A 149 15.79 9.18 5.80
CA PHE A 149 15.95 7.91 5.11
C PHE A 149 14.74 7.68 4.19
N GLY A 150 13.52 7.62 4.73
CA GLY A 150 12.24 7.84 4.05
C GLY A 150 11.20 8.41 5.02
N ALA A 151 10.30 9.27 4.57
CA ALA A 151 9.13 9.67 5.35
C ALA A 151 8.07 10.26 4.45
N THR A 152 6.81 9.89 4.70
CA THR A 152 5.68 10.37 3.93
C THR A 152 4.72 11.16 4.79
N ASN A 153 4.28 12.27 4.24
CA ASN A 153 3.21 13.09 4.79
C ASN A 153 2.12 13.23 3.73
N ALA A 154 1.10 12.38 3.84
CA ALA A 154 -0.03 12.39 2.94
C ALA A 154 -1.01 13.51 3.32
N SER A 155 -1.47 14.26 2.32
CA SER A 155 -2.59 15.19 2.45
C SER A 155 -3.85 14.37 2.73
N GLN A 156 -4.53 14.62 3.84
CA GLN A 156 -5.63 13.78 4.32
C GLN A 156 -6.89 14.59 4.57
N PHE A 157 -8.04 13.94 4.49
CA PHE A 157 -9.33 14.55 4.74
C PHE A 157 -10.15 13.70 5.70
N ASN A 158 -10.84 14.35 6.63
CA ASN A 158 -11.93 13.72 7.37
C ASN A 158 -13.22 13.88 6.57
N VAL A 159 -13.82 12.77 6.20
CA VAL A 159 -15.07 12.65 5.43
C VAL A 159 -16.05 11.73 6.17
N ASN A 160 -17.30 11.69 5.74
CA ASN A 160 -18.25 10.71 6.30
C ASN A 160 -17.89 9.30 5.82
N TYR A 161 -18.02 8.34 6.73
CA TYR A 161 -17.73 6.93 6.47
C TYR A 161 -18.59 6.35 5.35
N ASP A 162 -19.90 6.63 5.37
CA ASP A 162 -20.85 6.16 4.36
C ASP A 162 -20.48 6.62 2.95
N THR A 163 -19.98 7.85 2.83
CA THR A 163 -19.53 8.43 1.57
C THR A 163 -18.31 7.67 1.04
N VAL A 164 -17.34 7.32 1.89
CA VAL A 164 -16.17 6.51 1.47
C VAL A 164 -16.59 5.11 1.08
N ARG A 165 -17.44 4.47 1.89
CA ARG A 165 -17.99 3.14 1.61
C ARG A 165 -18.72 3.10 0.28
N ASP A 166 -19.59 4.08 0.01
CA ASP A 166 -20.35 4.14 -1.24
C ASP A 166 -19.43 4.34 -2.45
N ARG A 167 -18.28 5.01 -2.28
CA ARG A 167 -17.27 5.07 -3.34
C ARG A 167 -16.57 3.74 -3.55
N LEU A 168 -16.13 3.06 -2.48
CA LEU A 168 -15.57 1.70 -2.57
C LEU A 168 -16.54 0.75 -3.29
N VAL A 169 -17.82 0.78 -2.93
CA VAL A 169 -18.86 -0.03 -3.60
C VAL A 169 -19.05 0.36 -5.08
N ALA A 170 -18.89 1.64 -5.42
CA ALA A 170 -19.09 2.12 -6.77
C ALA A 170 -17.88 1.89 -7.68
N THR A 171 -16.69 1.71 -7.12
CA THR A 171 -15.45 1.42 -7.86
C THR A 171 -15.08 -0.06 -7.84
N ALA A 172 -15.66 -0.85 -6.93
CA ALA A 172 -15.47 -2.29 -6.83
C ALA A 172 -15.55 -3.00 -8.20
N ASP A 173 -14.54 -3.81 -8.48
CA ASP A 173 -14.45 -4.73 -9.61
C ASP A 173 -14.86 -6.16 -9.20
N GLU A 174 -14.37 -7.19 -9.92
CA GLU A 174 -14.88 -8.57 -9.78
C GLU A 174 -14.40 -9.25 -8.49
N ASP A 175 -13.23 -8.88 -7.98
CA ASP A 175 -12.61 -9.39 -6.75
C ASP A 175 -12.95 -8.57 -5.51
N ASP A 176 -13.42 -7.33 -5.67
CA ASP A 176 -13.90 -6.45 -4.59
C ASP A 176 -15.28 -6.84 -4.01
N VAL A 177 -15.34 -7.95 -3.27
CA VAL A 177 -16.60 -8.45 -2.68
C VAL A 177 -16.95 -7.79 -1.34
N VAL A 178 -15.96 -7.33 -0.58
CA VAL A 178 -16.16 -6.83 0.80
C VAL A 178 -16.82 -5.46 0.89
N PRO A 179 -16.55 -4.47 0.03
CA PRO A 179 -17.19 -3.15 0.13
C PRO A 179 -18.71 -3.21 0.28
N GLN A 180 -19.38 -4.13 -0.43
CA GLN A 180 -20.83 -4.33 -0.36
C GLN A 180 -21.30 -4.92 0.97
N LEU A 181 -20.43 -5.63 1.68
CA LEU A 181 -20.70 -6.28 2.97
C LEU A 181 -20.45 -5.35 4.16
N LEU A 182 -19.78 -4.20 3.94
CA LEU A 182 -19.54 -3.21 4.97
C LEU A 182 -20.86 -2.57 5.46
N PRO A 183 -20.96 -2.20 6.76
CA PRO A 183 -22.12 -1.51 7.31
C PRO A 183 -22.47 -0.24 6.52
N ASN A 184 -23.75 0.06 6.28
CA ASN A 184 -24.12 1.18 5.39
C ASN A 184 -23.72 2.57 5.92
N ASN A 185 -23.97 2.85 7.21
CA ASN A 185 -23.92 4.23 7.72
C ASN A 185 -22.92 4.45 8.86
N LEU A 186 -22.71 3.41 9.68
CA LEU A 186 -21.96 3.50 10.92
C LEU A 186 -21.05 2.28 11.03
N LEU A 187 -19.74 2.53 11.12
CA LEU A 187 -18.74 1.49 11.29
C LEU A 187 -18.59 1.16 12.78
N PRO A 188 -18.86 -0.08 13.23
CA PRO A 188 -18.57 -0.48 14.60
C PRO A 188 -17.06 -0.53 14.80
N VAL A 189 -16.55 0.15 15.83
CA VAL A 189 -15.13 0.30 16.14
C VAL A 189 -14.90 0.06 17.64
N ARG A 190 -13.83 -0.65 17.97
CA ARG A 190 -13.38 -0.89 19.35
C ARG A 190 -12.06 -0.14 19.61
N ASP A 191 -12.04 0.74 20.61
CA ASP A 191 -10.84 1.41 21.14
C ASP A 191 -10.51 0.87 22.57
N VAL A 192 -9.25 0.88 23.04
CA VAL A 192 -8.82 0.14 24.26
C VAL A 192 -8.77 0.92 25.57
N ASP A 193 -9.28 2.14 25.64
CA ASP A 193 -9.50 2.82 26.93
C ASP A 193 -10.71 2.26 27.72
N GLY A 194 -10.94 0.94 27.67
CA GLY A 194 -12.00 0.24 28.41
C GLY A 194 -13.43 0.51 27.90
N GLY A 195 -13.59 1.01 26.69
CA GLY A 195 -14.77 1.74 26.22
C GLY A 195 -15.73 1.00 25.29
N GLY A 196 -15.81 -0.33 25.30
CA GLY A 196 -16.81 -1.05 24.49
C GLY A 196 -16.70 -0.78 22.98
N VAL A 197 -17.78 -1.07 22.24
CA VAL A 197 -17.87 -0.81 20.79
C VAL A 197 -18.60 0.51 20.58
N ARG A 198 -18.01 1.41 19.81
CA ARG A 198 -18.65 2.65 19.34
C ARG A 198 -18.98 2.55 17.87
N ASN A 199 -19.93 3.39 17.44
CA ASN A 199 -20.26 3.55 16.04
C ASN A 199 -19.58 4.81 15.51
N GLU A 200 -18.69 4.64 14.54
CA GLU A 200 -17.99 5.71 13.84
C GLU A 200 -18.75 6.10 12.57
N ASN A 201 -18.90 7.40 12.34
CA ASN A 201 -19.55 7.93 11.14
C ASN A 201 -18.57 8.72 10.25
N SER A 202 -17.29 8.80 10.62
CA SER A 202 -16.26 9.52 9.89
C SER A 202 -15.08 8.60 9.57
N ALA A 203 -14.53 8.79 8.38
CA ALA A 203 -13.32 8.13 7.92
C ALA A 203 -12.27 9.16 7.55
N ARG A 204 -11.00 8.78 7.69
CA ARG A 204 -9.86 9.57 7.23
C ARG A 204 -9.30 8.97 5.96
N ILE A 205 -9.23 9.77 4.90
CA ILE A 205 -8.75 9.32 3.59
C ILE A 205 -7.60 10.22 3.12
N CYS A 206 -6.57 9.65 2.50
CA CYS A 206 -5.55 10.48 1.83
C CYS A 206 -6.02 10.94 0.45
N SER A 207 -5.48 12.05 -0.03
CA SER A 207 -5.86 12.67 -1.30
C SER A 207 -5.65 11.73 -2.49
N ALA A 208 -4.56 10.96 -2.53
CA ALA A 208 -4.34 9.98 -3.60
C ALA A 208 -5.41 8.88 -3.60
N ASN A 209 -5.72 8.30 -2.43
CA ASN A 209 -6.78 7.30 -2.30
C ASN A 209 -8.16 7.87 -2.71
N ALA A 210 -8.42 9.13 -2.37
CA ALA A 210 -9.62 9.85 -2.81
C ALA A 210 -9.69 10.08 -4.33
N ARG A 211 -8.54 10.16 -5.03
CA ARG A 211 -8.52 10.18 -6.50
C ARG A 211 -8.96 8.85 -7.09
N ALA A 212 -8.38 7.75 -6.59
CA ALA A 212 -8.69 6.40 -7.07
C ALA A 212 -10.20 6.11 -6.92
N LEU A 213 -10.75 6.39 -5.74
CA LEU A 213 -12.17 6.26 -5.46
C LEU A 213 -13.06 7.26 -6.20
N GLY A 214 -12.54 8.44 -6.57
CA GLY A 214 -13.28 9.54 -7.19
C GLY A 214 -14.36 10.16 -6.30
N GLY A 215 -14.86 11.35 -6.66
CA GLY A 215 -16.00 11.98 -5.96
C GLY A 215 -15.74 12.39 -4.50
N LEU A 216 -14.48 12.43 -4.08
CA LEU A 216 -14.00 12.76 -2.74
C LEU A 216 -13.05 13.98 -2.80
N PRO A 217 -12.85 14.69 -1.67
CA PRO A 217 -11.95 15.85 -1.64
C PRO A 217 -10.51 15.45 -1.97
N THR A 218 -9.83 16.29 -2.75
CA THR A 218 -8.43 16.12 -3.13
C THR A 218 -7.66 17.43 -2.97
N SER A 219 -6.36 17.33 -2.77
CA SER A 219 -5.43 18.45 -2.76
C SER A 219 -4.74 18.57 -4.13
N SER A 220 -3.98 19.65 -4.36
CA SER A 220 -3.12 19.73 -5.56
C SER A 220 -1.81 18.92 -5.42
N VAL A 221 -1.48 18.50 -4.19
CA VAL A 221 -0.28 17.71 -3.84
C VAL A 221 -0.74 16.61 -2.91
N ASP A 222 -0.70 15.37 -3.39
CA ASP A 222 -1.30 14.24 -2.68
C ASP A 222 -0.47 13.81 -1.48
N ALA A 223 0.86 13.87 -1.58
CA ALA A 223 1.75 13.71 -0.44
C ALA A 223 3.09 14.41 -0.64
N THR A 224 3.79 14.62 0.46
CA THR A 224 5.19 15.02 0.50
C THR A 224 6.05 13.88 1.04
N LEU A 225 7.09 13.52 0.29
CA LEU A 225 8.09 12.51 0.63
C LEU A 225 9.40 13.20 1.00
N SER A 226 10.02 12.78 2.10
CA SER A 226 11.38 13.16 2.50
C SER A 226 12.29 11.94 2.38
N ILE A 227 13.15 11.93 1.36
CA ILE A 227 13.99 10.78 1.01
C ILE A 227 15.44 11.07 1.35
N GLY A 228 16.12 10.07 1.91
CA GLY A 228 17.52 10.17 2.30
C GLY A 228 18.45 10.44 1.13
N SER A 229 19.28 11.47 1.25
CA SER A 229 20.28 11.82 0.22
C SER A 229 21.71 11.44 0.62
N GLY A 230 21.87 10.69 1.71
CA GLY A 230 23.15 10.32 2.29
C GLY A 230 23.87 9.20 1.53
N ALA A 231 25.17 9.01 1.82
CA ALA A 231 26.00 7.97 1.22
C ALA A 231 25.63 6.54 1.66
N ASN A 232 24.61 6.37 2.52
CA ASN A 232 24.04 5.09 2.92
C ASN A 232 22.87 4.65 2.04
N MET A 233 22.44 5.46 1.07
CA MET A 233 21.37 5.16 0.12
C MET A 233 21.93 4.73 -1.23
N ASP A 234 21.44 3.61 -1.76
CA ASP A 234 21.75 3.15 -3.11
C ASP A 234 20.60 3.52 -4.07
N TYR A 235 20.88 4.43 -5.00
CA TYR A 235 19.97 4.89 -6.05
C TYR A 235 20.19 4.17 -7.39
N THR A 236 20.93 3.07 -7.38
CA THR A 236 21.34 2.34 -8.60
C THR A 236 20.84 0.90 -8.64
N VAL A 237 19.91 0.54 -7.75
CA VAL A 237 19.25 -0.78 -7.75
C VAL A 237 18.46 -0.96 -9.05
N THR A 238 18.88 -1.96 -9.85
CA THR A 238 18.23 -2.33 -11.12
C THR A 238 18.22 -3.85 -11.36
N ALA A 239 18.61 -4.66 -10.36
CA ALA A 239 18.72 -6.12 -10.50
C ALA A 239 18.49 -6.82 -9.14
N PRO A 240 18.01 -8.09 -9.15
CA PRO A 240 17.73 -8.83 -7.91
C PRO A 240 19.00 -9.01 -7.06
N GLY A 241 18.87 -8.83 -5.74
CA GLY A 241 20.01 -8.90 -4.80
C GLY A 241 21.08 -7.83 -4.99
N GLY A 242 20.84 -6.84 -5.86
CA GLY A 242 21.76 -5.78 -6.20
C GLY A 242 21.59 -4.55 -5.32
N VAL A 243 22.14 -4.57 -4.10
CA VAL A 243 22.35 -3.35 -3.31
C VAL A 243 23.84 -3.18 -3.02
N THR A 244 24.37 -2.02 -3.40
CA THR A 244 25.78 -1.70 -3.30
C THR A 244 26.22 -1.61 -1.83
N SER A 245 27.28 -2.32 -1.44
CA SER A 245 28.03 -2.06 -0.20
C SER A 245 27.20 -1.95 1.10
N MET A 246 26.21 -2.83 1.35
CA MET A 246 25.37 -2.78 2.57
C MET A 246 24.66 -1.43 2.75
N GLN A 247 24.49 -0.66 1.66
CA GLN A 247 23.59 0.49 1.63
C GLN A 247 22.14 0.00 1.70
N PHE A 248 21.22 0.92 1.87
CA PHE A 248 19.80 0.61 1.74
C PHE A 248 19.34 0.91 0.32
N SER A 249 18.41 0.10 -0.18
CA SER A 249 17.79 0.34 -1.48
C SER A 249 16.91 1.59 -1.42
N ALA A 250 17.28 2.65 -2.14
CA ALA A 250 16.41 3.81 -2.28
C ALA A 250 15.13 3.47 -3.07
N LEU A 251 15.19 2.43 -3.91
CA LEU A 251 14.04 1.93 -4.64
C LEU A 251 12.97 1.42 -3.67
N ASP A 252 13.33 0.49 -2.79
CA ASP A 252 12.43 -0.09 -1.79
C ASP A 252 11.87 0.99 -0.85
N VAL A 253 12.73 1.92 -0.40
CA VAL A 253 12.29 3.05 0.43
C VAL A 253 11.26 3.90 -0.30
N ILE A 254 11.51 4.29 -1.55
CA ILE A 254 10.58 5.15 -2.27
C ILE A 254 9.26 4.40 -2.56
N VAL A 255 9.29 3.10 -2.87
CA VAL A 255 8.06 2.29 -3.00
C VAL A 255 7.29 2.28 -1.69
N HIS A 256 7.93 2.00 -0.55
CA HIS A 256 7.30 2.05 0.78
C HIS A 256 6.63 3.41 1.03
N GLU A 257 7.35 4.51 0.76
CA GLU A 257 6.85 5.86 0.96
C GLU A 257 5.68 6.21 0.00
N VAL A 258 5.72 5.73 -1.25
CA VAL A 258 4.58 5.88 -2.17
C VAL A 258 3.37 5.07 -1.66
N GLY A 259 3.58 3.87 -1.10
CA GLY A 259 2.52 3.09 -0.46
C GLY A 259 1.78 3.87 0.63
N HIS A 260 2.51 4.58 1.49
CA HIS A 260 1.90 5.51 2.45
C HIS A 260 1.16 6.66 1.78
N ALA A 261 1.71 7.23 0.70
CA ALA A 261 1.09 8.34 -0.02
C ALA A 261 -0.28 7.94 -0.61
N ILE A 262 -0.42 6.68 -1.05
CA ILE A 262 -1.61 6.21 -1.77
C ILE A 262 -2.71 5.61 -0.89
N GLY A 263 -2.46 5.35 0.40
CA GLY A 263 -3.56 4.96 1.30
C GLY A 263 -3.17 4.01 2.44
N PHE A 264 -1.96 3.46 2.42
CA PHE A 264 -1.47 2.58 3.48
C PHE A 264 -1.00 3.41 4.69
N LEU A 265 -1.92 4.03 5.41
CA LEU A 265 -1.59 4.94 6.49
C LEU A 265 -1.21 4.16 7.76
N SER A 266 0.00 4.39 8.27
CA SER A 266 0.58 3.69 9.43
C SER A 266 0.07 4.20 10.79
N SER A 267 -1.24 4.38 10.94
CA SER A 267 -1.90 4.74 12.20
C SER A 267 -3.06 3.86 12.53
N VAL A 268 -3.22 3.65 13.82
CA VAL A 268 -4.47 3.25 14.43
C VAL A 268 -4.52 3.92 15.80
N GLY A 269 -5.71 4.10 16.37
CA GLY A 269 -5.89 4.52 17.77
C GLY A 269 -5.35 5.91 18.13
N GLY A 270 -5.88 6.50 19.19
CA GLY A 270 -5.41 7.78 19.73
C GLY A 270 -6.54 8.63 20.28
N ILE A 271 -6.38 9.05 21.54
CA ILE A 271 -7.27 10.04 22.18
C ILE A 271 -7.15 11.36 21.40
N GLY A 272 -8.27 11.87 20.87
CA GLY A 272 -8.37 13.26 20.41
C GLY A 272 -8.55 13.52 18.91
N GLY A 273 -8.89 12.54 18.06
CA GLY A 273 -9.26 12.87 16.68
C GLY A 273 -8.94 11.86 15.58
N PHE A 274 -8.32 10.72 15.88
CA PHE A 274 -8.09 9.70 14.86
C PHE A 274 -9.40 9.08 14.39
N ARG A 275 -9.49 8.85 13.07
CA ARG A 275 -10.61 8.19 12.41
C ARG A 275 -10.08 6.96 11.68
N PRO A 276 -10.88 5.87 11.59
CA PRO A 276 -10.57 4.76 10.72
C PRO A 276 -10.28 5.24 9.30
N THR A 277 -9.20 4.71 8.75
CA THR A 277 -8.86 4.83 7.33
C THR A 277 -9.56 3.71 6.55
N PRO A 278 -9.64 3.77 5.21
CA PRO A 278 -10.13 2.65 4.41
C PRO A 278 -9.47 1.32 4.78
N LEU A 279 -8.16 1.32 5.07
CA LEU A 279 -7.42 0.14 5.53
C LEU A 279 -8.00 -0.44 6.85
N ASP A 280 -8.50 0.42 7.73
CA ASP A 280 -9.09 0.01 9.01
C ASP A 280 -10.50 -0.57 8.85
N PHE A 281 -11.15 -0.42 7.70
CA PHE A 281 -12.42 -1.09 7.39
C PHE A 281 -12.27 -2.61 7.24
N TYR A 282 -11.02 -3.08 7.22
CA TYR A 282 -10.63 -4.48 7.14
C TYR A 282 -9.80 -4.90 8.37
N ARG A 283 -9.65 -4.01 9.36
CA ARG A 283 -8.87 -4.29 10.57
C ARG A 283 -9.71 -4.98 11.62
N PHE A 284 -9.39 -6.24 11.92
CA PHE A 284 -10.07 -7.05 12.91
C PHE A 284 -9.14 -7.54 14.01
N GLU A 285 -9.74 -7.94 15.11
CA GLU A 285 -9.06 -8.63 16.19
C GLU A 285 -8.87 -10.11 15.81
N SER A 286 -7.70 -10.68 16.11
CA SER A 286 -7.27 -12.01 15.64
C SER A 286 -8.24 -13.16 15.93
N ASP A 287 -8.97 -13.09 17.04
CA ASP A 287 -9.93 -14.07 17.52
C ASP A 287 -11.38 -13.68 17.23
N GLN A 288 -11.61 -12.50 16.63
CA GLN A 288 -12.91 -12.00 16.20
C GLN A 288 -12.92 -11.67 14.70
N ARG A 289 -12.05 -12.30 13.90
CA ARG A 289 -12.06 -12.10 12.45
C ARG A 289 -13.38 -12.60 11.85
N PRO A 290 -13.84 -11.99 10.76
CA PRO A 290 -14.95 -12.53 9.98
C PRO A 290 -14.70 -13.98 9.59
N THR A 291 -15.70 -14.82 9.79
CA THR A 291 -15.72 -16.23 9.35
C THR A 291 -16.66 -16.46 8.17
N GLY A 292 -17.42 -15.43 7.81
CA GLY A 292 -18.25 -15.38 6.61
C GLY A 292 -18.70 -13.94 6.31
N THR A 293 -19.37 -13.78 5.17
CA THR A 293 -19.75 -12.47 4.63
C THR A 293 -20.64 -11.63 5.55
N ALA A 294 -21.50 -12.28 6.35
CA ALA A 294 -22.40 -11.60 7.29
C ALA A 294 -21.66 -10.90 8.44
N ASP A 295 -20.45 -11.36 8.78
CA ASP A 295 -19.70 -10.85 9.92
C ASP A 295 -19.16 -9.44 9.64
N PHE A 296 -18.84 -9.11 8.38
CA PHE A 296 -18.31 -7.79 8.00
C PHE A 296 -19.22 -6.62 8.38
N ALA A 297 -20.53 -6.84 8.39
CA ALA A 297 -21.52 -5.82 8.73
C ALA A 297 -21.64 -5.55 10.24
N THR A 298 -21.11 -6.41 11.11
CA THR A 298 -21.36 -6.34 12.56
C THR A 298 -20.12 -6.44 13.42
N THR A 299 -19.07 -7.12 12.95
CA THR A 299 -17.82 -7.29 13.67
C THR A 299 -17.11 -5.94 13.84
N PRO A 300 -16.81 -5.52 15.08
CA PRO A 300 -16.11 -4.27 15.32
C PRO A 300 -14.71 -4.27 14.71
N ARG A 301 -14.35 -3.14 14.09
CA ARG A 301 -12.98 -2.90 13.64
C ARG A 301 -12.10 -2.61 14.84
N PHE A 302 -10.95 -3.28 14.87
CA PHE A 302 -10.06 -3.28 16.02
C PHE A 302 -9.10 -2.09 15.93
N PHE A 303 -9.63 -0.91 16.25
CA PHE A 303 -8.96 0.38 16.07
C PHE A 303 -8.22 0.79 17.34
N ASP A 304 -7.22 -0.01 17.69
CA ASP A 304 -6.47 0.21 18.92
C ASP A 304 -4.96 0.25 18.73
N ALA A 305 -4.31 1.14 19.49
CA ALA A 305 -2.88 1.39 19.47
C ALA A 305 -2.16 0.88 20.72
N ASP A 306 -2.78 0.04 21.57
CA ASP A 306 -2.13 -0.45 22.79
C ASP A 306 -0.96 -1.38 22.43
N PRO A 307 0.30 -0.98 22.65
CA PRO A 307 1.45 -1.80 22.29
C PRO A 307 1.50 -3.13 23.07
N SER A 308 0.72 -3.29 24.16
CA SER A 308 0.56 -4.55 24.88
C SER A 308 -0.25 -5.60 24.09
N GLU A 309 -0.99 -5.18 23.06
CA GLU A 309 -1.83 -6.02 22.22
C GLU A 309 -1.17 -6.35 20.86
N GLN A 310 0.17 -6.34 20.81
CA GLN A 310 0.93 -6.65 19.59
C GLN A 310 0.54 -8.01 18.99
N GLY A 311 0.35 -8.03 17.66
CA GLY A 311 0.04 -9.24 16.90
C GLY A 311 -1.42 -9.67 16.94
N ARG A 312 -2.32 -8.87 17.52
CA ARG A 312 -3.78 -9.10 17.53
C ARG A 312 -4.53 -8.37 16.41
N HIS A 313 -3.90 -7.41 15.73
CA HIS A 313 -4.50 -6.71 14.59
C HIS A 313 -4.29 -7.49 13.31
N PHE A 314 -5.37 -7.70 12.57
CA PHE A 314 -5.36 -8.39 11.30
C PHE A 314 -6.07 -7.56 10.25
N PHE A 315 -5.47 -7.45 9.07
CA PHE A 315 -6.21 -7.20 7.85
C PHE A 315 -6.94 -8.49 7.45
N ASP A 316 -8.20 -8.41 7.06
CA ASP A 316 -8.97 -9.54 6.52
C ASP A 316 -10.03 -9.00 5.54
N ASP A 317 -9.98 -9.49 4.31
CA ASP A 317 -10.89 -9.13 3.21
C ASP A 317 -11.69 -10.34 2.69
N LEU A 318 -11.78 -11.43 3.47
CA LEU A 318 -12.27 -12.77 3.08
C LEU A 318 -11.32 -13.60 2.21
N THR A 319 -10.49 -12.98 1.37
CA THR A 319 -9.63 -13.70 0.42
C THR A 319 -8.27 -14.00 1.03
N PHE A 320 -7.74 -13.09 1.83
CA PHE A 320 -6.49 -13.24 2.58
C PHE A 320 -6.58 -12.57 3.96
N GLY A 321 -5.54 -12.78 4.77
CA GLY A 321 -5.48 -12.10 6.05
C GLY A 321 -4.08 -12.05 6.65
N VAL A 322 -3.64 -10.83 6.95
CA VAL A 322 -2.26 -10.50 7.29
C VAL A 322 -2.22 -9.73 8.60
N ARG A 323 -1.16 -9.96 9.39
CA ARG A 323 -1.00 -9.28 10.69
C ARG A 323 -0.50 -7.86 10.48
N PHE A 324 -1.06 -6.94 11.26
CA PHE A 324 -0.52 -5.59 11.40
C PHE A 324 0.39 -5.46 12.64
N GLU A 325 1.32 -4.51 12.57
CA GLU A 325 1.96 -3.91 13.73
C GLU A 325 0.98 -3.12 14.59
N ASN A 326 1.33 -3.00 15.87
CA ASN A 326 0.57 -2.25 16.86
C ASN A 326 1.52 -1.50 17.82
N ASP A 327 2.03 -0.36 17.34
CA ASP A 327 2.88 0.66 17.98
C ASP A 327 4.10 0.26 18.84
N SER A 328 4.42 -1.04 18.97
CA SER A 328 5.45 -1.47 19.93
C SER A 328 6.87 -1.06 19.58
N ASN A 329 7.13 -0.56 18.36
CA ASN A 329 8.29 0.25 17.91
C ASN A 329 8.22 0.66 16.42
N PHE A 330 7.33 0.03 15.64
CA PHE A 330 7.33 0.09 14.17
C PHE A 330 6.12 0.80 13.55
N GLN A 331 5.41 1.62 14.34
CA GLN A 331 4.15 2.29 13.99
C GLN A 331 3.01 1.30 13.69
N SER A 332 1.84 1.59 14.23
CA SER A 332 0.68 0.73 13.98
C SER A 332 0.30 0.70 12.51
N SER A 333 -0.43 -0.34 12.12
CA SER A 333 -1.00 -0.46 10.76
C SER A 333 0.00 -0.74 9.64
N HIS A 334 1.30 -0.84 9.90
CA HIS A 334 2.23 -1.56 9.01
C HIS A 334 1.97 -3.06 9.00
N TRP A 335 2.44 -3.80 8.00
CA TRP A 335 2.58 -5.24 8.15
C TRP A 335 3.44 -5.58 9.36
N LEU A 336 3.11 -6.67 10.04
CA LEU A 336 3.91 -7.17 11.15
C LEU A 336 5.35 -7.38 10.68
N ASN A 337 6.30 -6.77 11.37
CA ASN A 337 7.72 -6.92 11.09
C ASN A 337 8.11 -8.40 11.19
N ALA A 338 8.39 -8.98 10.02
CA ALA A 338 8.76 -10.38 9.88
C ALA A 338 10.28 -10.57 9.84
N GLY A 339 11.04 -9.56 10.23
CA GLY A 339 12.49 -9.57 10.30
C GLY A 339 13.10 -9.76 8.92
N SER A 340 13.92 -10.80 8.74
CA SER A 340 14.62 -11.07 7.48
C SER A 340 13.73 -11.60 6.34
N ASN A 341 12.44 -11.79 6.57
CA ASN A 341 11.49 -12.28 5.58
C ASN A 341 10.25 -11.35 5.58
N PRO A 342 10.40 -10.11 5.08
CA PRO A 342 9.32 -9.13 5.10
C PRO A 342 8.08 -9.66 4.38
N ILE A 343 6.90 -9.32 4.91
CA ILE A 343 5.60 -9.70 4.34
C ILE A 343 5.37 -9.00 2.99
N GLY A 344 5.85 -7.77 2.89
CA GLY A 344 5.76 -6.93 1.71
C GLY A 344 6.60 -5.68 1.92
N VAL A 345 6.55 -4.75 0.97
CA VAL A 345 7.25 -3.47 1.12
C VAL A 345 6.65 -2.63 2.22
N MET A 346 5.38 -2.83 2.60
CA MET A 346 4.77 -2.17 3.76
C MET A 346 5.15 -2.82 5.10
N ASP A 347 6.08 -3.78 5.12
CA ASP A 347 6.83 -4.13 6.33
C ASP A 347 7.66 -2.91 6.77
N PRO A 348 7.64 -2.54 8.06
CA PRO A 348 8.26 -1.31 8.54
C PRO A 348 9.79 -1.38 8.59
N GLN A 349 10.39 -2.57 8.47
CA GLN A 349 11.83 -2.76 8.54
C GLN A 349 12.45 -2.97 7.15
N ILE A 350 13.10 -1.93 6.64
CA ILE A 350 13.96 -2.02 5.45
C ILE A 350 15.37 -2.46 5.87
N ILE A 351 15.84 -3.57 5.30
CA ILE A 351 17.12 -4.20 5.65
C ILE A 351 18.23 -3.68 4.74
N ASN A 352 19.38 -3.35 5.31
CA ASN A 352 20.54 -2.90 4.56
C ASN A 352 21.20 -4.06 3.79
N GLY A 353 21.63 -3.80 2.56
CA GLY A 353 22.18 -4.81 1.65
C GLY A 353 21.13 -5.77 1.07
N PHE A 354 19.84 -5.49 1.28
CA PHE A 354 18.72 -6.28 0.80
C PHE A 354 17.80 -5.41 -0.07
N THR A 355 17.18 -6.02 -1.07
CA THR A 355 16.12 -5.40 -1.87
C THR A 355 15.06 -6.45 -2.20
N LEU A 356 13.80 -6.00 -2.24
CA LEU A 356 12.66 -6.76 -2.75
C LEU A 356 12.62 -6.82 -4.27
N PHE A 357 13.44 -6.03 -4.98
CA PHE A 357 13.47 -6.05 -6.45
C PHE A 357 13.72 -7.48 -7.01
N PRO A 358 12.94 -7.92 -8.02
CA PRO A 358 11.96 -7.14 -8.79
C PRO A 358 10.54 -7.15 -8.20
N ASP A 359 10.27 -8.01 -7.23
CA ASP A 359 8.96 -8.23 -6.61
C ASP A 359 8.72 -7.20 -5.48
N LEU A 360 8.78 -5.91 -5.87
CA LEU A 360 8.74 -4.77 -4.95
C LEU A 360 7.41 -4.61 -4.23
N LEU A 361 6.29 -5.00 -4.84
CA LEU A 361 4.99 -5.06 -4.19
C LEU A 361 4.64 -6.55 -4.05
N SER A 362 4.42 -7.02 -2.82
CA SER A 362 3.96 -8.39 -2.61
C SER A 362 2.47 -8.53 -2.94
N GLU A 363 2.00 -9.77 -3.05
CA GLU A 363 0.56 -10.05 -3.21
C GLU A 363 -0.26 -9.44 -2.06
N ASP A 364 0.27 -9.50 -0.82
CA ASP A 364 -0.36 -8.90 0.35
C ASP A 364 -0.42 -7.37 0.26
N ASP A 365 0.63 -6.71 -0.28
CA ASP A 365 0.61 -5.26 -0.52
C ASP A 365 -0.46 -4.89 -1.56
N ILE A 366 -0.47 -5.59 -2.70
CA ILE A 366 -1.40 -5.32 -3.81
C ILE A 366 -2.84 -5.50 -3.36
N ALA A 367 -3.17 -6.64 -2.74
CA ALA A 367 -4.53 -6.93 -2.30
C ALA A 367 -5.03 -5.94 -1.22
N ALA A 368 -4.13 -5.41 -0.38
CA ALA A 368 -4.50 -4.37 0.57
C ALA A 368 -4.74 -3.00 -0.11
N PHE A 369 -3.99 -2.66 -1.16
CA PHE A 369 -4.23 -1.46 -1.96
C PHE A 369 -5.52 -1.55 -2.77
N ASP A 370 -5.77 -2.72 -3.37
CA ASP A 370 -6.97 -3.06 -4.12
C ASP A 370 -8.22 -2.89 -3.26
N ALA A 371 -8.26 -3.53 -2.09
CA ALA A 371 -9.37 -3.43 -1.14
C ALA A 371 -9.68 -2.00 -0.66
N ILE A 372 -8.73 -1.06 -0.78
CA ILE A 372 -8.94 0.36 -0.44
C ILE A 372 -9.22 1.24 -1.67
N GLY A 373 -9.41 0.65 -2.85
CA GLY A 373 -9.85 1.29 -4.08
C GLY A 373 -8.77 1.53 -5.13
N TRP A 374 -7.63 0.83 -5.06
CA TRP A 374 -6.63 0.81 -6.13
C TRP A 374 -6.78 -0.45 -6.97
N ASP A 375 -7.77 -0.44 -7.85
CA ASP A 375 -8.09 -1.53 -8.76
C ASP A 375 -6.84 -2.05 -9.47
N PHE A 376 -6.59 -3.35 -9.29
CA PHE A 376 -5.58 -4.08 -10.02
C PHE A 376 -6.31 -5.11 -10.86
N SER A 377 -6.15 -5.07 -12.18
CA SER A 377 -6.58 -6.20 -12.99
C SER A 377 -5.67 -7.36 -12.61
N VAL A 378 -6.20 -8.32 -11.83
CA VAL A 378 -5.74 -9.70 -11.96
C VAL A 378 -5.80 -9.95 -13.46
N PRO A 379 -4.68 -10.25 -14.15
CA PRO A 379 -4.79 -10.76 -15.49
C PRO A 379 -5.77 -11.90 -15.32
N VAL A 380 -6.95 -11.82 -15.93
CA VAL A 380 -7.89 -12.92 -15.90
C VAL A 380 -7.14 -14.00 -16.66
N ILE A 381 -6.30 -14.76 -15.97
CA ILE A 381 -5.69 -15.98 -16.46
C ILE A 381 -6.94 -16.80 -16.62
N PRO A 382 -7.46 -16.93 -17.84
CA PRO A 382 -8.76 -17.54 -17.98
C PRO A 382 -8.57 -18.93 -17.39
N LEU A 383 -9.35 -19.30 -16.38
CA LEU A 383 -9.10 -20.59 -15.72
C LEU A 383 -9.13 -21.69 -16.79
N PRO A 384 -8.30 -22.74 -16.66
CA PRO A 384 -8.40 -23.91 -17.51
C PRO A 384 -9.86 -24.30 -17.71
N CYS A 385 -10.35 -24.23 -18.94
CA CYS A 385 -11.78 -24.37 -19.18
C CYS A 385 -12.27 -25.79 -18.91
N ASN A 386 -11.35 -26.76 -18.92
CA ASN A 386 -11.49 -28.14 -18.42
C ASN A 386 -10.09 -28.80 -18.36
N ALA A 387 -10.02 -30.10 -18.08
CA ALA A 387 -8.76 -30.83 -17.92
C ALA A 387 -7.92 -31.01 -19.22
N ALA A 388 -8.42 -30.57 -20.38
CA ALA A 388 -7.65 -30.53 -21.63
C ALA A 388 -6.98 -29.17 -21.90
N ASP A 389 -7.24 -28.16 -21.09
CA ASP A 389 -6.64 -26.83 -21.17
C ASP A 389 -5.43 -26.78 -20.21
N LEU A 390 -4.25 -27.10 -20.73
CA LEU A 390 -3.05 -27.44 -19.97
C LEU A 390 -1.91 -26.45 -20.19
N ALA A 391 -2.07 -25.47 -21.07
CA ALA A 391 -1.08 -24.46 -21.35
C ALA A 391 -1.70 -23.11 -21.70
N GLU A 392 -0.92 -22.05 -21.48
CA GLU A 392 -1.33 -20.72 -21.90
C GLU A 392 -1.38 -20.60 -23.44
N PRO A 393 -2.36 -19.85 -23.99
CA PRO A 393 -3.39 -19.09 -23.26
C PRO A 393 -4.55 -19.97 -22.78
N PHE A 394 -4.77 -20.01 -21.47
CA PHE A 394 -5.87 -20.75 -20.87
C PHE A 394 -7.23 -20.13 -21.26
N GLY A 395 -8.32 -20.88 -21.09
CA GLY A 395 -9.67 -20.55 -21.56
C GLY A 395 -9.89 -20.79 -23.05
N GLN A 396 -8.89 -21.34 -23.75
CA GLN A 396 -8.96 -21.74 -25.15
C GLN A 396 -8.22 -23.06 -25.33
N HIS A 397 -8.69 -23.91 -26.24
CA HIS A 397 -7.97 -25.11 -26.63
C HIS A 397 -7.14 -24.85 -27.89
N ASP A 398 -5.82 -25.03 -27.81
CA ASP A 398 -4.92 -24.89 -28.94
C ASP A 398 -3.84 -25.99 -28.99
N ILE A 399 -2.81 -25.80 -29.83
CA ILE A 399 -1.76 -26.81 -30.00
C ILE A 399 -0.82 -26.89 -28.80
N ALA A 400 -0.67 -25.82 -28.01
CA ALA A 400 0.14 -25.80 -26.80
C ALA A 400 -0.42 -26.75 -25.74
N ASP A 401 -1.74 -26.89 -25.64
CA ASP A 401 -2.39 -27.88 -24.77
C ASP A 401 -2.07 -29.30 -25.17
N VAL A 402 -2.11 -29.60 -26.48
CA VAL A 402 -1.77 -30.91 -27.01
C VAL A 402 -0.30 -31.23 -26.75
N VAL A 403 0.59 -30.27 -26.96
CA VAL A 403 2.02 -30.41 -26.69
C VAL A 403 2.26 -30.66 -25.20
N SER A 404 1.56 -29.93 -24.33
CA SER A 404 1.67 -30.06 -22.88
C SER A 404 1.13 -31.39 -22.38
N PHE A 405 -0.04 -31.82 -22.87
CA PHE A 405 -0.60 -33.15 -22.61
C PHE A 405 0.39 -34.25 -22.99
N LEU A 406 0.94 -34.23 -24.21
CA LEU A 406 1.90 -35.25 -24.65
C LEU A 406 3.20 -35.22 -23.82
N THR A 407 3.64 -34.05 -23.40
CA THR A 407 4.81 -33.87 -22.54
C THR A 407 4.58 -34.48 -21.15
N PHE A 408 3.45 -34.17 -20.52
CA PHE A 408 3.08 -34.69 -19.20
C PHE A 408 2.76 -36.19 -19.25
N PHE A 409 2.09 -36.65 -20.31
CA PHE A 409 1.77 -38.05 -20.53
C PHE A 409 3.05 -38.88 -20.71
N GLY A 410 3.99 -38.40 -21.53
CA GLY A 410 5.31 -39.03 -21.71
C GLY A 410 6.18 -39.02 -20.45
N ALA A 411 5.97 -38.05 -19.56
CA ALA A 411 6.66 -37.93 -18.29
C ALA A 411 5.99 -38.70 -17.13
N GLY A 412 4.83 -39.33 -17.34
CA GLY A 412 4.16 -40.09 -16.30
C GLY A 412 3.50 -39.23 -15.22
N VAL A 413 3.07 -38.00 -15.54
CA VAL A 413 2.56 -37.07 -14.53
C VAL A 413 1.13 -37.43 -14.10
N PRO A 414 0.80 -37.51 -12.80
CA PRO A 414 -0.50 -38.00 -12.34
C PRO A 414 -1.73 -37.19 -12.74
N PHE A 415 -1.62 -35.91 -13.10
CA PHE A 415 -2.80 -35.09 -13.41
C PHE A 415 -3.32 -35.25 -14.85
N VAL A 416 -2.57 -35.92 -15.73
CA VAL A 416 -3.04 -36.30 -17.09
C VAL A 416 -3.62 -37.72 -17.14
N ASP A 417 -3.84 -38.33 -15.98
CA ASP A 417 -4.65 -39.53 -15.78
C ASP A 417 -6.11 -39.11 -15.65
N LEU A 418 -6.77 -39.03 -16.80
CA LEU A 418 -8.09 -38.44 -16.97
C LEU A 418 -9.20 -39.50 -16.97
N ALA A 419 -8.87 -40.79 -17.03
CA ALA A 419 -9.83 -41.88 -17.14
C ALA A 419 -9.49 -43.10 -16.27
N PRO A 420 -10.50 -43.81 -15.73
CA PRO A 420 -10.25 -45.08 -15.05
C PRO A 420 -9.62 -46.14 -15.99
N PRO A 421 -8.72 -47.00 -15.48
CA PRO A 421 -8.29 -47.11 -14.09
C PRO A 421 -7.23 -46.07 -13.68
N PHE A 422 -7.57 -45.23 -12.70
CA PHE A 422 -6.64 -44.24 -12.18
C PHE A 422 -5.41 -44.89 -11.50
N GLY A 423 -4.25 -44.28 -11.66
CA GLY A 423 -2.93 -44.76 -11.31
C GLY A 423 -2.14 -45.34 -12.48
N GLU A 424 -2.73 -45.44 -13.67
CA GLU A 424 -2.12 -46.00 -14.88
C GLU A 424 -2.42 -45.10 -16.09
N LEU A 425 -1.38 -44.49 -16.69
CA LEU A 425 -1.55 -43.72 -17.93
C LEU A 425 -1.70 -44.66 -19.13
N ASP A 426 -2.85 -44.63 -19.78
CA ASP A 426 -3.17 -45.48 -20.91
C ASP A 426 -3.94 -44.75 -22.04
N ILE A 427 -4.48 -45.52 -22.99
CA ILE A 427 -5.17 -44.95 -24.15
C ILE A 427 -6.52 -44.29 -23.79
N ALA A 428 -7.14 -44.68 -22.67
CA ALA A 428 -8.39 -44.10 -22.20
C ALA A 428 -8.19 -42.64 -21.76
N ASP A 429 -7.03 -42.28 -21.21
CA ASP A 429 -6.66 -40.89 -20.89
C ASP A 429 -6.53 -40.05 -22.14
N VAL A 430 -5.88 -40.58 -23.17
CA VAL A 430 -5.73 -39.92 -24.47
C VAL A 430 -7.09 -39.70 -25.11
N VAL A 431 -7.99 -40.69 -25.06
CA VAL A 431 -9.35 -40.57 -25.58
C VAL A 431 -10.15 -39.53 -24.79
N THR A 432 -9.96 -39.47 -23.47
CA THR A 432 -10.64 -38.50 -22.60
C THR A 432 -10.13 -37.09 -22.85
N PHE A 433 -8.82 -36.90 -22.97
CA PHE A 433 -8.20 -35.64 -23.39
C PHE A 433 -8.77 -35.18 -24.74
N LEU A 434 -8.79 -36.05 -25.76
CA LEU A 434 -9.31 -35.68 -27.09
C LEU A 434 -10.80 -35.35 -27.07
N ASN A 435 -11.60 -36.03 -26.24
CA ASN A 435 -13.01 -35.74 -26.08
C ASN A 435 -13.26 -34.39 -25.41
N LEU A 436 -12.47 -34.06 -24.38
CA LEU A 436 -12.51 -32.76 -23.71
C LEU A 436 -12.01 -31.65 -24.65
N PHE A 437 -10.86 -31.85 -25.30
CA PHE A 437 -10.29 -30.94 -26.27
C PHE A 437 -11.29 -30.62 -27.42
N GLY A 438 -11.94 -31.66 -27.96
CA GLY A 438 -12.92 -31.54 -29.03
C GLY A 438 -14.25 -30.89 -28.62
N GLN A 439 -14.56 -30.80 -27.33
CA GLN A 439 -15.71 -30.04 -26.82
C GLN A 439 -15.45 -28.52 -26.85
N GLY A 440 -14.18 -28.11 -26.91
CA GLY A 440 -13.79 -26.71 -26.82
C GLY A 440 -13.95 -26.13 -25.40
N CYS A 441 -13.66 -24.85 -25.26
CA CYS A 441 -13.99 -24.09 -24.07
C CYS A 441 -15.39 -23.44 -24.22
N PRO A 442 -16.23 -23.46 -23.16
CA PRO A 442 -17.59 -22.92 -23.19
C PRO A 442 -17.68 -21.40 -23.38
#